data_AF-A0A9X4FQF5-F1
#
_entry.id   AF-A0A9X4FQF5-F1
#
_cell.length_a   1.000
_cell.length_b   1.000
_cell.length_c   1.000
_cell.angle_alpha   90.00
_cell.angle_beta   90.00
_cell.angle_gamma   90.00
#
_symmetry.space_group_name_H-M   'P 1'
#
loop_
_entity.id
_entity.type
_entity.pdbx_description
1 polymer ?
#
loop_
_entity_poly.entity_id
_entity_poly.type
_entity_poly.pdbx_seq_one_letter_code
_entity_poly.pdbx_strand_id
1 'polypeptide(L)'
;MTSTKLERSRMRHKVSRTVLKSSEEGRPSSLRQQYASETSEEDLKKVVGSDVIIGKAYNELNQYNWSEEERFTYDQNKKREDDNLSCIMQSRIEGKIEVAKNLLKAGISIDIISQTTSLPQAKIEQLQEEIA
;
A
#
# COMPACT_ATOMS: atom_id res chain seq x y z
N MET A 1 -29.23 -24.99 -61.55
CA MET A 1 -28.04 -25.31 -60.71
C MET A 1 -27.59 -24.06 -59.93
N THR A 2 -28.25 -23.68 -58.84
CA THR A 2 -27.90 -22.46 -58.08
C THR A 2 -27.96 -22.65 -56.55
N SER A 3 -27.89 -23.88 -56.06
CA SER A 3 -28.03 -24.19 -54.62
C SER A 3 -26.71 -24.42 -53.87
N THR A 4 -25.56 -24.03 -54.43
CA THR A 4 -24.25 -24.28 -53.79
C THR A 4 -23.67 -23.06 -53.08
N LYS A 5 -23.93 -21.84 -53.57
CA LYS A 5 -23.38 -20.61 -53.01
C LYS A 5 -24.13 -20.14 -51.75
N LEU A 6 -25.46 -20.26 -51.75
CA LEU A 6 -26.30 -19.91 -50.60
C LEU A 6 -26.13 -20.90 -49.43
N GLU A 7 -26.04 -22.19 -49.73
CA GLU A 7 -25.71 -23.27 -48.78
C GLU A 7 -24.35 -23.03 -48.10
N ARG A 8 -23.31 -22.75 -48.90
CA ARG A 8 -21.98 -22.42 -48.36
C ARG A 8 -21.98 -21.14 -47.51
N SER A 9 -22.77 -20.13 -47.87
CA SER A 9 -22.89 -18.90 -47.09
C SER A 9 -23.60 -19.13 -45.76
N ARG A 10 -24.67 -19.92 -45.76
CA ARG A 10 -25.40 -20.32 -44.55
C ARG A 10 -24.52 -21.17 -43.62
N MET A 11 -23.75 -22.11 -44.18
CA MET A 11 -22.79 -22.91 -43.43
C MET A 11 -21.69 -22.06 -42.80
N ARG A 12 -21.12 -21.09 -43.54
CA ARG A 12 -20.13 -20.15 -42.98
C ARG A 12 -20.71 -19.32 -41.84
N HIS A 13 -21.93 -18.78 -42.01
CA HIS A 13 -22.58 -18.00 -40.95
C HIS A 13 -22.91 -18.85 -39.72
N LYS A 14 -23.33 -20.11 -39.91
CA LYS A 14 -23.61 -21.05 -38.82
C LYS A 14 -22.34 -21.42 -38.05
N VAL A 15 -21.24 -21.70 -38.77
CA VAL A 15 -19.92 -21.98 -38.20
C VAL A 15 -19.38 -20.75 -37.44
N SER A 16 -19.47 -19.54 -38.00
CA SER A 16 -19.05 -18.32 -37.30
C SER A 16 -19.86 -18.05 -36.04
N ARG A 17 -21.18 -18.30 -36.07
CA ARG A 17 -22.05 -18.11 -34.90
C ARG A 17 -21.85 -19.20 -33.85
N THR A 18 -21.50 -20.43 -34.23
CA THR A 18 -21.10 -21.48 -33.28
C THR A 18 -19.71 -21.22 -32.70
N VAL A 19 -18.74 -20.73 -33.48
CA VAL A 19 -17.40 -20.39 -32.98
C VAL A 19 -17.44 -19.21 -32.01
N LEU A 20 -18.28 -18.20 -32.28
CA LEU A 20 -18.51 -17.08 -31.36
C LEU A 20 -19.25 -17.54 -30.09
N LYS A 21 -20.27 -18.40 -30.20
CA LYS A 21 -20.93 -18.99 -29.03
C LYS A 21 -20.01 -19.88 -28.19
N SER A 22 -19.08 -20.63 -28.79
CA SER A 22 -18.06 -21.39 -28.05
C SER A 22 -16.97 -20.51 -27.43
N SER A 23 -16.90 -19.23 -27.82
CA SER A 23 -16.04 -18.23 -27.18
C SER A 23 -16.76 -17.46 -26.07
N GLU A 24 -18.09 -17.37 -26.11
CA GLU A 24 -18.94 -16.69 -25.13
C GLU A 24 -19.50 -17.64 -24.06
N GLU A 25 -19.79 -18.90 -24.40
CA GLU A 25 -20.18 -19.97 -23.48
C GLU A 25 -18.93 -20.71 -22.99
N GLY A 26 -18.30 -20.17 -21.95
CA GLY A 26 -17.52 -20.96 -21.00
C GLY A 26 -16.29 -21.67 -21.55
N ARG A 27 -15.31 -20.93 -22.08
CA ARG A 27 -13.94 -21.32 -21.71
C ARG A 27 -13.87 -21.18 -20.19
N PRO A 28 -13.57 -22.24 -19.42
CA PRO A 28 -13.08 -22.02 -18.07
C PRO A 28 -11.86 -21.14 -18.26
N SER A 29 -12.03 -19.88 -17.89
CA SER A 29 -10.97 -18.92 -17.70
C SER A 29 -9.85 -19.64 -16.97
N SER A 30 -8.78 -19.95 -17.71
CA SER A 30 -7.48 -20.53 -17.32
C SER A 30 -7.44 -21.35 -16.03
N LEU A 31 -6.89 -22.58 -16.01
CA LEU A 31 -6.61 -23.42 -14.81
C LEU A 31 -6.48 -22.67 -13.46
N ARG A 32 -5.81 -21.50 -13.45
CA ARG A 32 -5.89 -20.44 -12.44
C ARG A 32 -7.23 -20.28 -11.71
N GLN A 33 -8.39 -20.26 -12.38
CA GLN A 33 -9.69 -20.02 -11.75
C GLN A 33 -10.32 -21.29 -11.14
N GLN A 34 -9.86 -22.48 -11.57
CA GLN A 34 -10.26 -23.76 -11.00
C GLN A 34 -9.55 -24.05 -9.67
N TYR A 35 -8.28 -23.66 -9.54
CA TYR A 35 -7.51 -23.85 -8.30
C TYR A 35 -7.48 -22.63 -7.38
N ALA A 36 -7.97 -21.46 -7.83
CA ALA A 36 -7.94 -20.23 -7.03
C ALA A 36 -8.65 -20.38 -5.67
N SER A 37 -9.76 -21.13 -5.61
CA SER A 37 -10.50 -21.40 -4.39
C SER A 37 -9.84 -22.41 -3.45
N GLU A 38 -8.82 -23.14 -3.92
CA GLU A 38 -8.09 -24.16 -3.15
C GLU A 38 -6.81 -23.60 -2.50
N THR A 39 -6.35 -22.42 -2.93
CA THR A 39 -5.22 -21.71 -2.32
C THR A 39 -5.66 -20.95 -1.07
N SER A 40 -5.14 -21.35 0.10
CA SER A 40 -5.33 -20.60 1.34
C SER A 40 -4.36 -19.42 1.47
N GLU A 41 -4.63 -18.50 2.39
CA GLU A 41 -3.73 -17.38 2.67
C GLU A 41 -2.35 -17.85 3.14
N GLU A 42 -2.28 -18.98 3.85
CA GLU A 42 -1.04 -19.62 4.28
C GLU A 42 -0.22 -20.15 3.11
N ASP A 43 -0.86 -20.74 2.10
CA ASP A 43 -0.18 -21.23 0.91
C ASP A 43 0.34 -20.07 0.05
N LEU A 44 -0.40 -18.97 -0.01
CA LEU A 44 0.05 -17.73 -0.64
C LEU A 44 1.27 -17.14 0.08
N LYS A 45 1.29 -17.13 1.42
CA LYS A 45 2.47 -16.71 2.21
C LYS A 45 3.71 -17.54 1.91
N LYS A 46 3.57 -18.85 1.67
CA LYS A 46 4.70 -19.73 1.27
C LYS A 46 5.22 -19.40 -0.12
N VAL A 47 4.34 -19.04 -1.06
CA VAL A 47 4.72 -18.66 -2.44
C VAL A 47 5.39 -17.29 -2.50
N VAL A 48 4.86 -16.32 -1.74
CA VAL A 48 5.49 -14.98 -1.58
C VAL A 48 6.87 -15.13 -0.92
N GLY A 49 6.99 -16.04 0.05
CA GLY A 49 8.24 -16.31 0.75
C GLY A 49 8.76 -15.06 1.47
N SER A 50 10.00 -14.67 1.18
CA SER A 50 10.63 -13.45 1.71
C SER A 50 10.74 -12.32 0.68
N ASP A 51 10.13 -12.48 -0.50
CA ASP A 51 10.21 -11.48 -1.57
C ASP A 51 9.31 -10.27 -1.25
N VAL A 52 9.97 -9.15 -0.95
CA VAL A 52 9.33 -7.89 -0.56
C VAL A 52 8.47 -7.30 -1.69
N ILE A 53 8.83 -7.53 -2.96
CA ILE A 53 8.08 -6.99 -4.10
C ILE A 53 6.81 -7.80 -4.33
N ILE A 54 6.92 -9.14 -4.31
CA ILE A 54 5.77 -10.03 -4.49
C ILE A 54 4.77 -9.84 -3.33
N GLY A 55 5.26 -9.70 -2.09
CA GLY A 55 4.39 -9.48 -0.93
C GLY A 55 3.64 -8.14 -0.98
N LYS A 56 4.29 -7.08 -1.46
CA LYS A 56 3.62 -5.78 -1.66
C LYS A 56 2.54 -5.86 -2.74
N ALA A 57 2.85 -6.43 -3.90
CA ALA A 57 1.89 -6.58 -5.00
C ALA A 57 0.68 -7.45 -4.58
N TYR A 58 0.90 -8.50 -3.79
CA TYR A 58 -0.17 -9.32 -3.24
C TYR A 58 -1.09 -8.52 -2.31
N ASN A 59 -0.51 -7.78 -1.35
CA ASN A 59 -1.28 -6.96 -0.42
C ASN A 59 -2.08 -5.87 -1.15
N GLU A 60 -1.48 -5.20 -2.14
CA GLU A 60 -2.15 -4.21 -2.98
C GLU A 60 -3.31 -4.83 -3.77
N LEU A 61 -3.12 -6.00 -4.38
CA LEU A 61 -4.20 -6.70 -5.10
C LEU A 61 -5.33 -7.13 -4.14
N ASN A 62 -4.98 -7.64 -2.97
CA ASN A 62 -5.96 -8.08 -1.97
C ASN A 62 -6.84 -6.91 -1.47
N GLN A 63 -6.26 -5.71 -1.34
CA GLN A 63 -7.00 -4.49 -0.99
C GLN A 63 -8.12 -4.14 -1.98
N TYR A 64 -7.96 -4.45 -3.28
CA TYR A 64 -9.02 -4.22 -4.28
C TYR A 64 -10.24 -5.13 -4.08
N ASN A 65 -10.06 -6.25 -3.37
CA ASN A 65 -11.10 -7.24 -3.13
C ASN A 65 -11.84 -7.02 -1.80
N TRP A 66 -11.47 -5.99 -1.02
CA TRP A 66 -12.10 -5.66 0.24
C TRP A 66 -13.45 -4.98 0.06
N SER A 67 -14.35 -5.22 0.99
CA SER A 67 -15.57 -4.42 1.13
C SER A 67 -15.23 -2.98 1.51
N GLU A 68 -16.16 -2.07 1.25
CA GLU A 68 -16.02 -0.66 1.63
C GLU A 68 -15.81 -0.49 3.15
N GLU A 69 -16.47 -1.33 3.96
CA GLU A 69 -16.36 -1.33 5.43
C GLU A 69 -14.97 -1.79 5.91
N GLU A 70 -14.43 -2.87 5.33
CA GLU A 70 -13.09 -3.36 5.65
C GLU A 70 -12.01 -2.33 5.26
N ARG A 71 -12.16 -1.73 4.08
CA ARG A 71 -11.25 -0.68 3.61
C ARG A 71 -11.30 0.56 4.50
N PHE A 72 -12.50 1.01 4.85
CA PHE A 72 -12.69 2.14 5.77
C PHE A 72 -12.04 1.86 7.13
N THR A 73 -12.22 0.65 7.67
CA THR A 73 -11.61 0.24 8.95
C THR A 73 -10.09 0.23 8.87
N TYR A 74 -9.52 -0.31 7.79
CA TYR A 74 -8.08 -0.31 7.57
C TYR A 74 -7.51 1.10 7.48
N ASP A 75 -8.13 1.98 6.69
CA ASP A 75 -7.67 3.37 6.50
C ASP A 75 -7.73 4.16 7.82
N GLN A 76 -8.79 3.96 8.60
CA GLN A 76 -8.94 4.58 9.94
C GLN A 76 -7.88 4.08 10.92
N ASN A 77 -7.56 2.78 10.90
CA ASN A 77 -6.49 2.23 11.72
C ASN A 77 -5.12 2.78 11.34
N LYS A 78 -4.82 2.86 10.05
CA LYS A 78 -3.58 3.43 9.54
C LYS A 78 -3.44 4.90 9.95
N LYS A 79 -4.51 5.69 9.77
CA LYS A 79 -4.54 7.09 10.21
C LYS A 79 -4.28 7.23 11.70
N ARG A 80 -4.91 6.38 12.54
CA ARG A 80 -4.70 6.38 13.99
C ARG A 80 -3.25 6.04 14.36
N GLU A 81 -2.62 5.11 13.65
CA GLU A 81 -1.21 4.75 13.85
C GLU A 81 -0.28 5.90 13.47
N ASP A 82 -0.52 6.53 12.33
CA ASP A 82 0.24 7.70 11.87
C ASP A 82 0.10 8.88 12.84
N ASP A 83 -1.13 9.17 13.30
CA ASP A 83 -1.42 10.22 14.28
C ASP A 83 -0.71 9.94 15.63
N ASN A 84 -0.72 8.68 16.08
CA ASN A 84 -0.03 8.27 17.30
C ASN A 84 1.50 8.42 17.17
N LEU A 85 2.07 7.97 16.05
CA LEU A 85 3.50 8.14 15.77
C LEU A 85 3.88 9.61 15.72
N SER A 86 3.07 10.45 15.08
CA SER A 86 3.26 11.90 15.02
C SER A 86 3.24 12.52 16.42
N CYS A 87 2.26 12.17 17.25
CA CYS A 87 2.16 12.64 18.63
C CYS A 87 3.41 12.29 19.46
N ILE A 88 3.86 11.02 19.40
CA ILE A 88 5.06 10.57 20.11
C ILE A 88 6.30 11.34 19.64
N MET A 89 6.47 11.50 18.32
CA MET A 89 7.62 12.24 17.77
C MET A 89 7.60 13.70 18.20
N GLN A 90 6.43 14.33 18.19
CA GLN A 90 6.26 15.71 18.64
C GLN A 90 6.62 15.86 20.11
N SER A 91 6.10 15.02 21.01
CA SER A 91 6.42 15.08 22.44
C SER A 91 7.92 14.88 22.71
N ARG A 92 8.59 14.02 21.94
CA ARG A 92 10.05 13.83 22.05
C ARG A 92 10.83 15.08 21.62
N ILE A 93 10.38 15.75 20.56
CA ILE A 93 11.00 16.99 20.08
C ILE A 93 10.76 18.12 21.10
N GLU A 94 9.54 18.25 21.62
CA GLU A 94 9.20 19.25 22.64
C GLU A 94 10.05 19.10 23.89
N GLY A 95 10.22 17.86 24.40
CA GLY A 95 11.10 17.61 25.55
C GLY A 95 12.57 17.97 25.27
N LYS A 96 13.08 17.70 24.06
CA LYS A 96 14.45 18.12 23.67
C LYS A 96 14.58 19.64 23.62
N ILE A 97 13.57 20.33 23.11
CA ILE A 97 13.52 21.79 23.06
C ILE A 97 13.53 22.35 24.47
N GLU A 98 12.67 21.84 25.37
CA GLU A 98 12.60 22.30 26.76
C GLU A 98 13.96 22.14 27.48
N VAL A 99 14.60 20.98 27.33
CA VAL A 99 15.95 20.75 27.86
C VAL A 99 16.95 21.75 27.27
N ALA A 100 16.95 21.95 25.95
CA ALA A 100 17.83 22.92 25.30
C ALA A 100 17.62 24.36 25.83
N LYS A 101 16.36 24.79 26.01
CA LYS A 101 16.04 26.11 26.58
C LYS A 101 16.58 26.25 28.01
N ASN A 102 16.48 25.21 28.83
CA ASN A 102 16.99 25.23 30.20
C ASN A 102 18.53 25.27 30.26
N LEU A 103 19.20 24.53 29.37
CA LEU A 103 20.68 24.55 29.27
C LEU A 103 21.20 25.90 28.77
N LEU A 104 20.51 26.55 27.82
CA LEU A 104 20.83 27.90 27.36
C LEU A 104 20.74 28.93 28.51
N LYS A 105 19.67 28.87 29.31
CA LYS A 105 19.51 29.72 30.50
C LYS A 105 20.60 29.48 31.56
N ALA A 106 21.13 28.26 31.63
CA ALA A 106 22.27 27.91 32.49
C ALA A 106 23.64 28.36 31.91
N GLY A 107 23.66 28.98 30.73
CA GLY A 107 24.89 29.47 30.09
C GLY A 107 25.74 28.39 29.43
N ILE A 108 25.16 27.22 29.13
CA ILE A 108 25.89 26.14 28.44
C ILE A 108 26.04 26.46 26.96
N SER A 109 27.21 26.15 26.39
CA SER A 109 27.52 26.42 24.98
C SER A 109 26.63 25.65 24.01
N ILE A 110 26.28 26.28 22.89
CA ILE A 110 25.45 25.72 21.81
C ILE A 110 25.99 24.38 21.29
N ASP A 111 27.32 24.23 21.15
CA ASP A 111 27.94 22.99 20.66
C ASP A 111 27.62 21.77 21.55
N ILE A 112 27.80 21.90 22.87
CA ILE A 112 27.46 20.85 23.84
C ILE A 112 25.96 20.54 23.82
N ILE A 113 25.10 21.56 23.73
CA ILE A 113 23.65 21.37 23.67
C ILE A 113 23.28 20.61 22.38
N SER A 114 23.91 20.95 21.25
CA SER A 114 23.68 20.27 19.98
C SER A 114 24.06 18.79 20.05
N GLN A 115 25.23 18.47 20.59
CA GLN A 115 25.70 17.09 20.73
C GLN A 115 24.81 16.27 21.68
N THR A 116 24.42 16.83 22.83
CA THR A 116 23.66 16.11 23.86
C THR A 116 22.18 15.94 23.53
N THR A 117 21.55 16.92 22.89
CA THR A 117 20.12 16.87 22.50
C THR A 117 19.90 16.29 21.10
N SER A 118 20.97 16.18 20.30
CA SER A 118 20.93 15.87 18.87
C SER A 118 20.05 16.86 18.07
N LEU A 119 19.96 18.10 18.52
CA LEU A 119 19.33 19.19 17.78
C LEU A 119 20.39 19.93 16.93
N PRO A 120 20.04 20.41 15.73
CA PRO A 120 20.97 21.18 14.92
C PRO A 120 21.27 22.52 15.59
N GLN A 121 22.51 23.00 15.46
CA GLN A 121 22.96 24.28 16.05
C GLN A 121 22.06 25.45 15.63
N ALA A 122 21.69 25.54 14.34
CA ALA A 122 20.76 26.55 13.83
C ALA A 122 19.41 26.57 14.57
N LYS A 123 18.90 25.41 15.03
CA LYS A 123 17.66 25.38 15.81
C LYS A 123 17.91 25.92 17.23
N ILE A 124 19.05 25.61 17.83
CA ILE A 124 19.41 26.08 19.18
C ILE A 124 19.63 27.60 19.18
N GLU A 125 20.24 28.15 18.13
CA GLU A 125 20.38 29.59 17.91
C GLU A 125 19.01 30.29 17.86
N GLN A 126 18.05 29.75 17.09
CA GLN A 126 16.66 30.25 17.10
C GLN A 126 16.04 30.21 18.50
N LEU A 127 16.23 29.12 19.26
CA LEU A 127 15.73 29.04 20.62
C LEU A 127 16.39 30.06 21.55
N GLN A 128 17.66 30.41 21.31
CA GLN A 128 18.37 31.43 22.08
C GLN A 128 17.77 32.82 21.83
N GLU A 129 17.44 33.14 20.58
CA GLU A 129 16.73 34.38 20.20
C GLU A 129 15.32 34.45 20.82
N GLU A 130 14.61 33.33 20.92
CA GLU A 130 13.27 33.27 21.55
C GLU A 130 13.29 33.49 23.08
N ILE A 131 14.42 33.27 23.75
CA ILE A 131 14.56 33.37 25.21
C ILE A 131 15.19 34.70 25.64
N ALA A 132 15.95 35.34 24.75
CA ALA A 132 16.58 36.64 24.95
C ALA A 132 15.55 37.76 25.10
#